data_AF-A0A533XDN9-F1
#
_entry.id   AF-A0A533XDN9-F1
#
_cell.length_a   1.000
_cell.length_b   1.000
_cell.length_c   1.000
_cell.angle_alpha   90.00
_cell.angle_beta   90.00
_cell.angle_gamma   90.00
#
_symmetry.space_group_name_H-M   'P 1'
#
loop_
_entity.id
_entity.type
_entity.pdbx_description
1 polymer ?
#
loop_
_entity_poly.entity_id
_entity_poly.type
_entity_poly.pdbx_seq_one_letter_code
_entity_poly.pdbx_strand_id
1 'polypeptide(L)'
;MSRIFDRFTESFKKKFVSEDELITSFLNRVALTPEENSAVRGAQGYSNKREEELRILLRKMYSAMRDAEITTEEVLRSYPFPVRAILLMRYLEKQGEERSTMLVERINEIGFKLIQNDVWVLPPARTPQTLESEQELKLWVYENLVKKVDRELQFVMPFVTVIDLKKTVAERRRIRKKYASNTIFNVMEVDQMVPPSFVYTFLKGRGLGIERVVRSGDLVLLSSSFSDDLLSSKLEDNKREVVDRLAKTLQKETVTLDDISEMDEARFAGLLEGLVPLARGVAQRLIAEAKYWKRVLSGSP
;
A
#
# COMPACT_ATOMS: atom_id res chain seq x y z
N MET A 1 -25.56 -29.12 -46.61
CA MET A 1 -24.66 -28.03 -46.17
C MET A 1 -25.17 -27.41 -44.88
N SER A 2 -24.91 -28.00 -43.71
CA SER A 2 -25.28 -27.41 -42.40
C SER A 2 -24.53 -28.07 -41.24
N ARG A 3 -23.21 -28.29 -41.39
CA ARG A 3 -22.34 -28.81 -40.30
C ARG A 3 -20.98 -28.12 -40.22
N ILE A 4 -20.74 -27.12 -41.07
CA ILE A 4 -19.48 -26.35 -41.10
C ILE A 4 -19.65 -25.00 -40.38
N PHE A 5 -20.87 -24.48 -40.28
CA PHE A 5 -21.15 -23.24 -39.56
C PHE A 5 -21.28 -23.40 -38.04
N ASP A 6 -21.76 -24.54 -37.54
CA ASP A 6 -21.90 -24.76 -36.08
C ASP A 6 -20.56 -25.02 -35.36
N ARG A 7 -19.49 -25.36 -36.09
CA ARG A 7 -18.14 -25.52 -35.52
C ARG A 7 -17.33 -24.22 -35.46
N PHE A 8 -17.78 -23.15 -36.11
CA PHE A 8 -17.14 -21.83 -36.02
C PHE A 8 -17.78 -20.92 -34.96
N THR A 9 -18.96 -21.29 -34.44
CA THR A 9 -19.65 -20.61 -33.34
C THR A 9 -19.37 -21.19 -31.95
N GLU A 10 -18.50 -22.21 -31.84
CA GLU A 10 -17.65 -22.42 -30.65
C GLU A 10 -16.47 -21.43 -30.61
N SER A 11 -16.67 -20.25 -31.20
CA SER A 11 -15.82 -19.08 -31.05
C SER A 11 -15.71 -18.70 -29.58
N PHE A 12 -14.62 -19.16 -28.95
CA PHE A 12 -13.91 -18.51 -27.85
C PHE A 12 -14.79 -17.61 -26.97
N LYS A 13 -15.62 -18.21 -26.12
CA LYS A 13 -15.88 -17.58 -24.82
C LYS A 13 -14.57 -17.66 -24.04
N LYS A 14 -13.62 -16.76 -24.35
CA LYS A 14 -12.56 -16.39 -23.40
C LYS A 14 -13.31 -16.05 -22.12
N LYS A 15 -13.24 -16.93 -21.12
CA LYS A 15 -13.80 -16.67 -19.80
C LYS A 15 -12.96 -15.53 -19.24
N PHE A 16 -13.47 -14.30 -19.38
CA PHE A 16 -12.83 -13.14 -18.77
C PHE A 16 -12.82 -13.39 -17.27
N VAL A 17 -11.62 -13.50 -16.70
CA VAL A 17 -11.45 -13.64 -15.26
C VAL A 17 -11.94 -12.35 -14.62
N SER A 18 -12.86 -12.47 -13.68
CA SER A 18 -13.39 -11.31 -12.97
C SER A 18 -12.29 -10.68 -12.11
N GLU A 19 -12.44 -9.39 -11.83
CA GLU A 19 -11.47 -8.68 -11.01
C GLU A 19 -11.37 -9.26 -9.60
N ASP A 20 -12.49 -9.71 -9.03
CA ASP A 20 -12.51 -10.37 -7.72
C ASP A 20 -11.79 -11.72 -7.74
N GLU A 21 -11.90 -12.47 -8.84
CA GLU A 21 -11.12 -13.69 -9.03
C GLU A 21 -9.62 -13.38 -9.11
N LEU A 22 -9.21 -12.32 -9.83
CA LEU A 22 -7.80 -11.90 -9.90
C LEU A 22 -7.24 -11.48 -8.54
N ILE A 23 -7.99 -10.69 -7.78
CA ILE A 23 -7.61 -10.28 -6.42
C ILE A 23 -7.50 -11.51 -5.52
N THR A 24 -8.45 -12.44 -5.60
CA THR A 24 -8.40 -13.69 -4.84
C THR A 24 -7.18 -14.54 -5.21
N SER A 25 -6.90 -14.71 -6.51
CA SER A 25 -5.71 -15.42 -6.99
C SER A 25 -4.41 -14.75 -6.53
N PHE A 26 -4.38 -13.41 -6.49
CA PHE A 26 -3.24 -12.65 -5.99
C PHE A 26 -3.00 -12.92 -4.51
N LEU A 27 -4.05 -12.81 -3.69
CA LEU A 27 -3.97 -12.98 -2.24
C LEU A 27 -3.63 -14.42 -1.82
N ASN A 28 -4.01 -15.41 -2.63
CA ASN A 28 -3.63 -16.80 -2.40
C ASN A 28 -2.15 -17.08 -2.73
N ARG A 29 -1.48 -16.19 -3.48
CA ARG A 29 -0.07 -16.35 -3.87
C ARG A 29 0.89 -15.45 -3.13
N VAL A 30 0.45 -14.26 -2.74
CA VAL A 30 1.32 -13.28 -2.06
C VAL A 30 1.91 -13.90 -0.80
N ALA A 31 3.20 -13.68 -0.59
CA ALA A 31 3.84 -14.01 0.67
C ALA A 31 3.38 -12.99 1.70
N LEU A 32 2.45 -13.40 2.57
CA LEU A 32 1.95 -12.58 3.65
C LEU A 32 2.89 -12.64 4.86
N THR A 33 3.13 -11.49 5.48
CA THR A 33 3.83 -11.46 6.78
C THR A 33 2.96 -12.11 7.87
N PRO A 34 3.53 -12.51 9.03
CA PRO A 34 2.74 -12.97 10.16
C PRO A 34 1.66 -11.97 10.60
N GLU A 35 1.97 -10.67 10.55
CA GLU A 35 1.05 -9.58 10.89
C GLU A 35 -0.10 -9.49 9.90
N GLU A 36 0.17 -9.56 8.59
CA GLU A 36 -0.87 -9.53 7.55
C GLU A 36 -1.78 -10.75 7.64
N ASN A 37 -1.20 -11.94 7.87
CA ASN A 37 -1.97 -13.16 8.10
C ASN A 37 -2.88 -13.03 9.33
N SER A 38 -2.36 -12.46 10.42
CA SER A 38 -3.14 -12.23 11.65
C SER A 38 -4.27 -11.23 11.41
N ALA A 39 -4.00 -10.13 10.70
CA ALA A 39 -4.97 -9.10 10.39
C ALA A 39 -6.14 -9.64 9.53
N VAL A 40 -5.83 -10.38 8.46
CA VAL A 40 -6.86 -10.99 7.59
C VAL A 40 -7.71 -12.01 8.35
N ARG A 41 -7.10 -12.81 9.24
CA ARG A 41 -7.84 -13.79 10.08
C ARG A 41 -8.64 -13.13 11.21
N GLY A 42 -8.13 -12.04 11.76
CA GLY A 42 -8.75 -11.28 12.86
C GLY A 42 -9.86 -10.33 12.40
N ALA A 43 -9.98 -10.06 11.10
CA ALA A 43 -11.04 -9.23 10.54
C ALA A 43 -12.42 -9.91 10.71
N GLN A 44 -13.20 -9.43 11.69
CA GLN A 44 -14.56 -9.91 11.92
C GLN A 44 -15.52 -9.33 10.87
N GLY A 45 -16.19 -10.19 10.10
CA GLY A 45 -17.17 -9.81 9.08
C GLY A 45 -16.60 -9.62 7.67
N TYR A 46 -17.42 -9.89 6.65
CA TYR A 46 -17.01 -9.91 5.24
C TYR A 46 -16.46 -8.56 4.75
N SER A 47 -17.07 -7.45 5.15
CA SER A 47 -16.62 -6.11 4.76
C SER A 47 -15.23 -5.78 5.31
N ASN A 48 -14.94 -6.15 6.56
CA ASN A 48 -13.64 -5.89 7.18
C ASN A 48 -12.56 -6.75 6.54
N LYS A 49 -12.88 -8.01 6.23
CA LYS A 49 -11.97 -8.89 5.49
C LYS A 49 -11.63 -8.31 4.13
N ARG A 50 -12.64 -7.83 3.38
CA ARG A 50 -12.42 -7.26 2.04
C ARG A 50 -11.57 -5.99 2.08
N GLU A 51 -11.77 -5.11 3.06
CA GLU A 51 -10.93 -3.93 3.23
C GLU A 51 -9.47 -4.30 3.52
N GLU A 52 -9.22 -5.35 4.33
CA GLU A 52 -7.86 -5.83 4.59
C GLU A 52 -7.20 -6.45 3.35
N GLU A 53 -7.95 -7.25 2.60
CA GLU A 53 -7.51 -7.83 1.33
C GLU A 53 -7.09 -6.74 0.33
N LEU A 54 -7.91 -5.69 0.20
CA LEU A 54 -7.59 -4.54 -0.65
C LEU A 54 -6.40 -3.74 -0.11
N ARG A 55 -6.25 -3.63 1.20
CA ARG A 55 -5.08 -2.98 1.82
C ARG A 55 -3.77 -3.65 1.39
N ILE A 56 -3.71 -4.98 1.51
CA ILE A 56 -2.54 -5.77 1.11
C ILE A 56 -2.26 -5.57 -0.37
N LEU A 57 -3.30 -5.66 -1.21
CA LEU A 57 -3.17 -5.43 -2.65
C LEU A 57 -2.61 -4.03 -2.98
N LEU A 58 -3.17 -2.97 -2.37
CA LEU A 58 -2.76 -1.59 -2.61
C LEU A 58 -1.29 -1.35 -2.24
N ARG A 59 -0.81 -1.95 -1.14
CA ARG A 59 0.61 -1.89 -0.76
C ARG A 59 1.51 -2.47 -1.85
N LYS A 60 1.12 -3.59 -2.45
CA LYS A 60 1.89 -4.23 -3.54
C LYS A 60 1.72 -3.49 -4.88
N MET A 61 0.64 -2.74 -5.06
CA MET A 61 0.41 -1.88 -6.22
C MET A 61 1.05 -0.48 -6.08
N TYR A 62 1.65 -0.15 -4.93
CA TYR A 62 2.23 1.18 -4.69
C TYR A 62 3.29 1.57 -5.72
N SER A 63 4.10 0.61 -6.18
CA SER A 63 5.06 0.78 -7.27
C SER A 63 4.41 1.30 -8.55
N ALA A 64 3.29 0.70 -8.93
CA ALA A 64 2.53 1.07 -10.12
C ALA A 64 1.87 2.45 -9.97
N MET A 65 1.41 2.81 -8.76
CA MET A 65 0.91 4.16 -8.47
C MET A 65 1.99 5.21 -8.69
N ARG A 66 3.21 4.94 -8.22
CA ARG A 66 4.36 5.84 -8.34
C ARG A 66 4.78 6.05 -9.79
N ASP A 67 4.79 4.97 -10.60
CA ASP A 67 5.13 5.06 -12.02
C ASP A 67 4.08 5.84 -12.83
N ALA A 68 2.81 5.78 -12.42
CA ALA A 68 1.73 6.57 -12.99
C ALA A 68 1.65 8.00 -12.43
N GLU A 69 2.61 8.40 -11.59
CA GLU A 69 2.67 9.71 -10.92
C GLU A 69 1.41 10.06 -10.11
N ILE A 70 0.67 9.06 -9.65
CA ILE A 70 -0.51 9.26 -8.81
C ILE A 70 -0.06 9.61 -7.40
N THR A 71 -0.44 10.79 -6.94
CA THR A 71 -0.04 11.28 -5.61
C THR A 71 -1.11 10.98 -4.56
N THR A 72 -0.68 10.76 -3.32
CA THR A 72 -1.59 10.67 -2.16
C THR A 72 -2.54 11.87 -2.07
N GLU A 73 -2.04 13.07 -2.40
CA GLU A 73 -2.82 14.31 -2.43
C GLU A 73 -3.95 14.29 -3.47
N GLU A 74 -3.71 13.72 -4.66
CA GLU A 74 -4.75 13.53 -5.68
C GLU A 74 -5.88 12.62 -5.17
N VAL A 75 -5.52 11.48 -4.58
CA VAL A 75 -6.48 10.52 -4.00
C VAL A 75 -7.30 11.20 -2.89
N LEU A 76 -6.64 11.89 -1.95
CA LEU A 76 -7.31 12.57 -0.84
C LEU A 76 -8.29 13.65 -1.31
N ARG A 77 -7.91 14.45 -2.31
CA ARG A 77 -8.78 15.49 -2.85
C ARG A 77 -10.04 14.91 -3.48
N SER A 78 -9.92 13.76 -4.15
CA SER A 78 -11.04 13.07 -4.79
C SER A 78 -12.01 12.41 -3.80
N TYR A 79 -11.59 12.14 -2.56
CA TYR A 79 -12.44 11.51 -1.56
C TYR A 79 -13.59 12.44 -1.14
N PRO A 80 -14.87 12.03 -1.19
CA PRO A 80 -16.00 12.95 -1.03
C PRO A 80 -16.17 13.49 0.40
N PHE A 81 -15.64 12.79 1.42
CA PHE A 81 -15.83 13.15 2.83
C PHE A 81 -14.60 13.83 3.45
N PRO A 82 -14.75 14.54 4.59
CA PRO A 82 -13.62 15.04 5.36
C PRO A 82 -12.68 13.91 5.78
N VAL A 83 -11.37 14.18 5.77
CA VAL A 83 -10.34 13.19 6.16
C VAL A 83 -9.78 13.60 7.51
N ARG A 84 -10.48 13.24 8.58
CA ARG A 84 -10.20 13.68 9.95
C ARG A 84 -9.05 12.89 10.57
N ALA A 85 -8.03 13.56 11.08
CA ALA A 85 -6.92 12.98 11.84
C ALA A 85 -6.76 13.70 13.19
N ILE A 86 -6.25 13.02 14.22
CA ILE A 86 -5.91 13.67 15.50
C ILE A 86 -4.42 14.02 15.49
N LEU A 87 -4.10 15.31 15.67
CA LEU A 87 -2.75 15.77 15.90
C LEU A 87 -2.56 16.02 17.40
N LEU A 88 -1.53 15.45 18.00
CA LEU A 88 -1.13 15.77 19.37
C LEU A 88 0.34 16.13 19.43
N MET A 89 0.68 17.04 20.34
CA MET A 89 2.06 17.26 20.73
C MET A 89 2.22 16.84 22.18
N ARG A 90 3.26 16.06 22.44
CA ARG A 90 3.72 15.72 23.77
C ARG A 90 4.92 16.61 24.10
N TYR A 91 5.07 17.02 25.36
CA TYR A 91 6.19 17.88 25.77
C TYR A 91 6.98 17.31 26.96
N LEU A 92 6.31 16.68 27.91
CA LEU A 92 6.95 16.11 29.10
C LEU A 92 6.27 14.82 29.53
N GLU A 93 7.05 13.89 30.07
CA GLU A 93 6.60 12.64 30.65
C GLU A 93 7.60 12.19 31.72
N LYS A 94 7.13 12.09 32.97
CA LYS A 94 7.94 11.73 34.13
C LYS A 94 7.16 10.83 35.09
N GLN A 95 7.87 9.92 35.75
CA GLN A 95 7.37 9.16 36.88
C GLN A 95 8.31 9.41 38.06
N GLY A 96 7.85 10.18 39.06
CA GLY A 96 8.74 10.74 40.07
C GLY A 96 9.79 11.68 39.46
N GLU A 97 11.07 11.42 39.74
CA GLU A 97 12.20 12.18 39.19
C GLU A 97 12.72 11.64 37.85
N GLU A 98 12.27 10.46 37.43
CA GLU A 98 12.76 9.76 36.24
C GLU A 98 11.94 10.06 34.98
N ARG A 99 12.57 9.91 33.82
CA ARG A 99 11.88 9.94 32.53
C ARG A 99 11.11 8.63 32.34
N SER A 100 9.86 8.73 31.88
CA SER A 100 9.03 7.56 31.55
C SER A 100 8.73 7.52 30.04
N THR A 101 8.43 6.32 29.54
CA THR A 101 8.02 6.05 28.14
C THR A 101 6.62 5.42 28.05
N MET A 102 5.92 5.23 29.17
CA MET A 102 4.64 4.52 29.20
C MET A 102 3.55 5.20 28.35
N LEU A 103 3.49 6.53 28.34
CA LEU A 103 2.57 7.27 27.48
C LEU A 103 2.99 7.18 26.02
N VAL A 104 4.30 7.17 25.71
CA VAL A 104 4.79 6.94 24.33
C VAL A 104 4.42 5.54 23.85
N GLU A 105 4.61 4.52 24.68
CA GLU A 105 4.20 3.15 24.40
C GLU A 105 2.69 3.10 24.13
N ARG A 106 1.88 3.75 24.98
CA ARG A 106 0.43 3.81 24.80
C ARG A 106 0.01 4.56 23.53
N ILE A 107 0.68 5.66 23.19
CA ILE A 107 0.47 6.42 21.95
C ILE A 107 0.73 5.51 20.74
N ASN A 108 1.84 4.75 20.76
CA ASN A 108 2.18 3.79 19.72
C ASN A 108 1.15 2.65 19.63
N GLU A 109 0.70 2.09 20.75
CA GLU A 109 -0.31 1.02 20.80
C GLU A 109 -1.62 1.43 20.13
N ILE A 110 -2.09 2.66 20.37
CA ILE A 110 -3.30 3.18 19.73
C ILE A 110 -3.09 3.33 18.21
N GLY A 111 -1.86 3.49 17.76
CA GLY A 111 -1.48 3.60 16.36
C GLY A 111 -1.24 5.04 15.90
N PHE A 112 -0.88 5.93 16.83
CA PHE A 112 -0.31 7.22 16.44
C PHE A 112 1.04 7.02 15.76
N LYS A 113 1.37 7.94 14.84
CA LYS A 113 2.64 7.96 14.13
C LYS A 113 3.39 9.26 14.43
N LEU A 114 4.66 9.14 14.77
CA LEU A 114 5.52 10.28 15.02
C LEU A 114 5.83 11.02 13.71
N ILE A 115 5.48 12.29 13.63
CA ILE A 115 5.85 13.16 12.51
C ILE A 115 7.24 13.74 12.77
N GLN A 116 7.37 14.56 13.82
CA GLN A 116 8.62 15.21 14.22
C GLN A 116 8.46 15.84 15.61
N ASN A 117 9.55 16.01 16.36
CA ASN A 117 9.60 16.81 17.61
C ASN A 117 8.40 16.57 18.55
N ASP A 118 8.13 15.30 18.87
CA ASP A 118 7.01 14.89 19.73
C ASP A 118 5.61 15.26 19.22
N VAL A 119 5.48 15.62 17.93
CA VAL A 119 4.21 15.77 17.23
C VAL A 119 3.82 14.44 16.62
N TRP A 120 2.67 13.92 17.03
CA TRP A 120 2.13 12.64 16.62
C TRP A 120 0.80 12.84 15.89
N VAL A 121 0.51 11.95 14.94
CA VAL A 121 -0.77 11.91 14.22
C VAL A 121 -1.44 10.56 14.35
N LEU A 122 -2.70 10.55 14.75
CA LEU A 122 -3.57 9.39 14.61
C LEU A 122 -4.16 9.39 13.21
N PRO A 123 -3.94 8.32 12.42
CA PRO A 123 -4.50 8.25 11.09
C PRO A 123 -6.04 8.29 11.08
N PRO A 124 -6.66 8.81 10.02
CA PRO A 124 -8.12 8.81 9.86
C PRO A 124 -8.79 7.46 10.03
N ALA A 125 -8.17 6.38 9.55
CA ALA A 125 -8.67 5.01 9.73
C ALA A 125 -8.84 4.58 11.20
N ARG A 126 -8.15 5.26 12.13
CA ARG A 126 -8.22 5.02 13.58
C ARG A 126 -8.86 6.18 14.35
N THR A 127 -9.19 7.26 13.66
CA THR A 127 -9.80 8.45 14.27
C THR A 127 -11.30 8.22 14.41
N PRO A 128 -11.87 8.38 15.62
CA PRO A 128 -13.31 8.28 15.81
C PRO A 128 -14.03 9.36 15.00
N GLN A 129 -15.02 8.95 14.21
CA GLN A 129 -15.76 9.86 13.33
C GLN A 129 -16.68 10.83 14.10
N THR A 130 -17.00 10.49 15.35
CA THR A 130 -17.94 11.24 16.21
C THR A 130 -17.30 12.38 17.00
N LEU A 131 -16.00 12.65 16.84
CA LEU A 131 -15.35 13.78 17.53
C LEU A 131 -15.72 15.08 16.83
N GLU A 132 -16.67 15.82 17.39
CA GLU A 132 -17.20 17.07 16.85
C GLU A 132 -16.82 18.29 17.71
N SER A 133 -16.47 18.09 18.98
CA SER A 133 -16.11 19.15 19.92
C SER A 133 -14.76 18.95 20.62
N GLU A 134 -14.19 20.04 21.13
CA GLU A 134 -12.97 20.01 21.94
C GLU A 134 -13.15 19.17 23.22
N GLN A 135 -14.34 19.21 23.83
CA GLN A 135 -14.64 18.48 25.04
C GLN A 135 -14.66 16.96 24.80
N GLU A 136 -15.24 16.52 23.69
CA GLU A 136 -15.21 15.10 23.29
C GLU A 136 -13.79 14.64 22.99
N LEU A 137 -12.98 15.48 22.34
CA LEU A 137 -11.58 15.17 22.09
C LEU A 137 -10.79 15.02 23.40
N LYS A 138 -10.98 15.94 24.35
CA LYS A 138 -10.36 15.86 25.69
C LYS A 138 -10.77 14.57 26.41
N LEU A 139 -12.06 14.23 26.40
CA LEU A 139 -12.57 13.02 27.03
C LEU A 139 -11.99 11.76 26.36
N TRP A 140 -11.95 11.73 25.02
CA TRP A 140 -11.39 10.62 24.28
C TRP A 140 -9.90 10.42 24.56
N VAL A 141 -9.12 11.52 24.57
CA VAL A 141 -7.70 11.50 24.94
C VAL A 141 -7.52 10.97 26.36
N TYR A 142 -8.30 11.48 27.32
CA TYR A 142 -8.22 11.02 28.70
C TYR A 142 -8.52 9.52 28.81
N GLU A 143 -9.62 9.05 28.24
CA GLU A 143 -10.04 7.64 28.37
C GLU A 143 -9.11 6.65 27.64
N ASN A 144 -8.55 7.04 26.49
CA ASN A 144 -7.78 6.13 25.65
C ASN A 144 -6.27 6.20 25.89
N LEU A 145 -5.74 7.40 26.16
CA LEU A 145 -4.34 7.62 26.43
C LEU A 145 -4.11 7.62 27.94
N VAL A 146 -4.61 8.62 28.67
CA VAL A 146 -4.18 8.96 30.03
C VAL A 146 -4.60 7.93 31.08
N LYS A 147 -5.89 7.57 31.12
CA LYS A 147 -6.48 6.72 32.17
C LYS A 147 -5.92 5.30 32.20
N LYS A 148 -5.34 4.87 31.07
CA LYS A 148 -4.76 3.53 30.89
C LYS A 148 -3.28 3.46 31.30
N VAL A 149 -2.66 4.60 31.57
CA VAL A 149 -1.27 4.70 32.05
C VAL A 149 -1.24 4.89 33.57
N ASP A 150 -0.06 4.76 34.17
CA ASP A 150 0.17 4.91 35.62
C ASP A 150 -0.38 6.24 36.16
N ARG A 151 -1.01 6.22 37.34
CA ARG A 151 -1.57 7.39 38.02
C ARG A 151 -0.51 8.34 38.56
N GLU A 152 0.73 7.87 38.76
CA GLU A 152 1.85 8.71 39.21
C GLU A 152 2.52 9.46 38.06
N LEU A 153 2.10 9.22 36.81
CA LEU A 153 2.68 9.83 35.64
C LEU A 153 2.34 11.33 35.54
N GLN A 154 3.37 12.15 35.50
CA GLN A 154 3.26 13.57 35.19
C GLN A 154 3.56 13.79 33.70
N PHE A 155 2.62 14.38 32.97
CA PHE A 155 2.79 14.64 31.55
C PHE A 155 2.22 16.00 31.13
N VAL A 156 2.72 16.50 29.99
CA VAL A 156 2.21 17.72 29.35
C VAL A 156 1.93 17.44 27.88
N MET A 157 0.70 17.68 27.45
CA MET A 157 0.28 17.69 26.05
C MET A 157 -0.12 19.12 25.67
N PRO A 158 0.80 19.95 25.11
CA PRO A 158 0.51 21.36 24.84
C PRO A 158 -0.66 21.57 23.88
N PHE A 159 -0.90 20.64 22.96
CA PHE A 159 -2.10 20.66 22.13
C PHE A 159 -2.55 19.24 21.76
N VAL A 160 -3.86 19.12 21.58
CA VAL A 160 -4.50 18.02 20.87
C VAL A 160 -5.62 18.60 20.03
N THR A 161 -5.67 18.28 18.74
CA THR A 161 -6.69 18.82 17.82
C THR A 161 -7.08 17.81 16.77
N VAL A 162 -8.33 17.89 16.31
CA VAL A 162 -8.76 17.21 15.07
C VAL A 162 -8.45 18.13 13.90
N ILE A 163 -7.80 17.59 12.86
CA ILE A 163 -7.53 18.29 11.60
C ILE A 163 -8.20 17.56 10.43
N ASP A 164 -8.60 18.31 9.41
CA ASP A 164 -9.03 17.74 8.12
C ASP A 164 -7.84 17.77 7.15
N LEU A 165 -7.29 16.61 6.84
CA LEU A 165 -6.12 16.48 5.96
C LEU A 165 -6.37 17.08 4.58
N LYS A 166 -7.62 17.07 4.07
CA LYS A 166 -7.94 17.67 2.77
C LYS A 166 -7.73 19.19 2.76
N LYS A 167 -8.03 19.86 3.88
CA LYS A 167 -7.81 21.31 4.04
C LYS A 167 -6.32 21.62 4.17
N THR A 168 -5.58 20.82 4.94
CA THR A 168 -4.12 20.96 5.09
C THR A 168 -3.37 20.83 3.75
N VAL A 169 -3.80 19.92 2.88
CA VAL A 169 -3.25 19.75 1.53
C VAL A 169 -3.46 21.00 0.65
N ALA A 170 -4.63 21.64 0.75
CA ALA A 170 -4.96 22.82 -0.06
C ALA A 170 -4.07 24.04 0.26
N GLU A 171 -3.53 24.13 1.47
CA GLU A 171 -2.72 25.27 1.94
C GLU A 171 -1.22 25.18 1.60
N ARG A 172 -0.78 24.09 0.96
CA ARG A 172 0.63 23.79 0.72
C ARG A 172 1.27 24.78 -0.27
N ARG A 173 1.75 25.93 0.22
CA ARG A 173 2.68 26.80 -0.53
C ARG A 173 4.00 26.07 -0.74
N ARG A 174 4.63 26.19 -1.92
CA ARG A 174 5.98 25.66 -2.20
C ARG A 174 6.94 26.13 -1.11
N ILE A 175 7.26 25.24 -0.15
CA ILE A 175 8.27 25.51 0.87
C ILE A 175 9.62 25.53 0.14
N ARG A 176 10.24 26.72 0.04
CA ARG A 176 11.50 26.93 -0.70
C ARG A 176 12.71 26.22 -0.10
N LYS A 177 12.60 25.70 1.13
CA LYS A 177 13.65 24.93 1.82
C LYS A 177 13.18 23.49 2.01
N LYS A 178 13.97 22.53 1.51
CA LYS A 178 13.89 21.13 1.96
C LYS A 178 14.31 21.10 3.42
N TYR A 179 13.36 21.26 4.33
CA TYR A 179 13.57 20.76 5.68
C TYR A 179 13.52 19.23 5.56
N ALA A 180 14.54 18.54 6.07
CA ALA A 180 14.59 17.09 6.16
C ALA A 180 13.62 16.59 7.26
N SER A 181 12.38 17.08 7.24
CA SER A 181 11.34 16.72 8.19
C SER A 181 10.32 15.83 7.52
N ASN A 182 9.93 14.78 8.23
CA ASN A 182 8.80 13.97 7.84
C ASN A 182 7.54 14.83 7.94
N THR A 183 6.69 14.75 6.93
CA THR A 183 5.34 15.32 6.96
C THR A 183 4.32 14.23 7.30
N ILE A 184 3.08 14.64 7.60
CA ILE A 184 1.91 13.76 7.71
C ILE A 184 1.86 12.73 6.56
N PHE A 185 2.19 13.15 5.34
CA PHE A 185 2.16 12.31 4.14
C PHE A 185 3.40 11.42 3.97
N ASN A 186 4.45 11.63 4.76
CA ASN A 186 5.62 10.75 4.79
C ASN A 186 5.42 9.57 5.75
N VAL A 187 4.62 9.77 6.80
CA VAL A 187 4.47 8.78 7.87
C VAL A 187 3.22 7.92 7.71
N MET A 188 2.21 8.39 6.97
CA MET A 188 0.97 7.66 6.72
C MET A 188 0.87 7.17 5.27
N GLU A 189 0.42 5.93 5.12
CA GLU A 189 0.05 5.34 3.83
C GLU A 189 -1.34 5.87 3.41
N VAL A 190 -1.63 5.89 2.10
CA VAL A 190 -2.89 6.46 1.58
C VAL A 190 -4.14 5.74 2.11
N ASP A 191 -4.05 4.43 2.28
CA ASP A 191 -5.07 3.52 2.82
C ASP A 191 -5.29 3.67 4.34
N GLN A 192 -4.41 4.40 5.03
CA GLN A 192 -4.59 4.82 6.42
C GLN A 192 -5.34 6.16 6.52
N MET A 193 -5.41 6.90 5.41
CA MET A 193 -6.10 8.17 5.33
C MET A 193 -7.51 8.03 4.73
N VAL A 194 -7.70 7.14 3.76
CA VAL A 194 -8.99 6.87 3.11
C VAL A 194 -9.21 5.36 3.00
N PRO A 195 -10.48 4.89 2.93
CA PRO A 195 -10.76 3.46 2.84
C PRO A 195 -10.06 2.78 1.65
N PRO A 196 -9.42 1.60 1.83
CA PRO A 196 -8.83 0.82 0.75
C PRO A 196 -9.76 0.62 -0.46
N SER A 197 -11.04 0.33 -0.24
CA SER A 197 -12.05 0.24 -1.31
C SER A 197 -12.16 1.49 -2.18
N PHE A 198 -12.08 2.67 -1.56
CA PHE A 198 -12.08 3.93 -2.29
C PHE A 198 -10.80 4.12 -3.10
N VAL A 199 -9.62 3.88 -2.49
CA VAL A 199 -8.33 3.99 -3.18
C VAL A 199 -8.31 3.07 -4.40
N TYR A 200 -8.71 1.80 -4.23
CA TYR A 200 -8.74 0.85 -5.33
C TYR A 200 -9.68 1.30 -6.46
N THR A 201 -10.88 1.78 -6.12
CA THR A 201 -11.83 2.32 -7.10
C THR A 201 -11.27 3.53 -7.85
N PHE A 202 -10.60 4.44 -7.13
CA PHE A 202 -9.91 5.60 -7.72
C PHE A 202 -8.83 5.16 -8.72
N LEU A 203 -7.95 4.22 -8.30
CA LEU A 203 -6.89 3.70 -9.16
C LEU A 203 -7.44 3.02 -10.41
N LYS A 204 -8.49 2.21 -10.27
CA LYS A 204 -9.19 1.61 -11.41
C LYS A 204 -9.74 2.67 -12.37
N GLY A 205 -10.31 3.75 -11.86
CA GLY A 205 -10.76 4.90 -12.67
C GLY A 205 -9.63 5.60 -13.42
N ARG A 206 -8.39 5.56 -12.90
CA ARG A 206 -7.16 6.00 -13.58
C ARG A 206 -6.52 4.92 -14.46
N GLY A 207 -7.17 3.76 -14.56
CA GLY A 207 -6.71 2.62 -15.35
C GLY A 207 -5.58 1.81 -14.70
N LEU A 208 -5.42 1.87 -13.38
CA LEU A 208 -4.51 1.04 -12.59
C LEU A 208 -5.30 -0.02 -11.78
N GLY A 209 -6.06 -0.87 -12.47
CA GLY A 209 -6.62 -2.08 -11.87
C GLY A 209 -5.59 -3.20 -11.83
N ILE A 210 -5.79 -4.20 -10.96
CA ILE A 210 -4.85 -5.34 -10.81
C ILE A 210 -4.53 -6.02 -12.14
N GLU A 211 -5.54 -6.21 -13.00
CA GLU A 211 -5.35 -6.83 -14.31
C GLU A 211 -4.33 -6.06 -15.16
N ARG A 212 -4.42 -4.74 -15.19
CA ARG A 212 -3.55 -3.89 -16.01
C ARG A 212 -2.12 -3.88 -15.46
N VAL A 213 -1.96 -3.83 -14.14
CA VAL A 213 -0.63 -3.87 -13.50
C VAL A 213 0.05 -5.23 -13.71
N VAL A 214 -0.71 -6.33 -13.64
CA VAL A 214 -0.21 -7.66 -13.98
C VAL A 214 0.19 -7.73 -15.45
N ARG A 215 -0.66 -7.25 -16.37
CA ARG A 215 -0.37 -7.25 -17.82
C ARG A 215 0.86 -6.42 -18.20
N SER A 216 1.13 -5.32 -17.50
CA SER A 216 2.34 -4.53 -17.72
C SER A 216 3.62 -5.22 -17.24
N GLY A 217 3.52 -6.37 -16.57
CA GLY A 217 4.69 -7.10 -16.08
C GLY A 217 5.40 -6.36 -14.96
N ASP A 218 4.65 -5.69 -14.06
CA ASP A 218 5.22 -4.98 -12.92
C ASP A 218 6.07 -5.92 -12.06
N LEU A 219 7.39 -5.70 -12.06
CA LEU A 219 8.34 -6.63 -11.43
C LEU A 219 8.15 -6.75 -9.92
N VAL A 220 7.73 -5.66 -9.26
CA VAL A 220 7.50 -5.65 -7.82
C VAL A 220 6.23 -6.42 -7.50
N LEU A 221 5.15 -6.17 -8.25
CA LEU A 221 3.92 -6.96 -8.12
C LEU A 221 4.18 -8.44 -8.40
N LEU A 222 4.88 -8.79 -9.47
CA LEU A 222 5.19 -10.18 -9.83
C LEU A 222 6.04 -10.87 -8.75
N SER A 223 6.94 -10.15 -8.09
CA SER A 223 7.77 -10.71 -7.02
C SER A 223 7.02 -10.97 -5.70
N SER A 224 5.78 -10.49 -5.56
CA SER A 224 5.03 -10.47 -4.31
C SER A 224 4.81 -11.85 -3.65
N SER A 225 4.92 -12.95 -4.39
CA SER A 225 4.79 -14.31 -3.86
C SER A 225 6.06 -14.86 -3.20
N PHE A 226 7.21 -14.20 -3.38
CA PHE A 226 8.49 -14.72 -2.92
C PHE A 226 9.50 -13.67 -2.45
N SER A 227 9.21 -12.38 -2.63
CA SER A 227 10.06 -11.30 -2.16
C SER A 227 9.96 -11.12 -0.65
N ASP A 228 11.11 -11.02 0.02
CA ASP A 228 11.21 -10.36 1.32
C ASP A 228 11.26 -8.83 1.16
N ASP A 229 11.29 -8.10 2.26
CA ASP A 229 11.33 -6.63 2.26
C ASP A 229 12.59 -6.09 1.56
N LEU A 230 13.72 -6.78 1.70
CA LEU A 230 14.99 -6.39 1.08
C LEU A 230 14.92 -6.51 -0.46
N LEU A 231 14.46 -7.66 -0.97
CA LEU A 231 14.33 -7.89 -2.40
C LEU A 231 13.27 -6.96 -3.00
N SER A 232 12.13 -6.80 -2.33
CA SER A 232 11.07 -5.88 -2.76
C SER A 232 11.61 -4.45 -2.90
N SER A 233 12.34 -3.95 -1.89
CA SER A 233 12.98 -2.62 -1.94
C SER A 233 14.01 -2.51 -3.08
N LYS A 234 14.85 -3.52 -3.29
CA LYS A 234 15.84 -3.51 -4.38
C LYS A 234 15.19 -3.53 -5.77
N LEU A 235 14.12 -4.29 -5.94
CA LEU A 235 13.35 -4.27 -7.19
C LEU A 235 12.68 -2.92 -7.41
N GLU A 236 12.10 -2.32 -6.36
CA GLU A 236 11.46 -1.00 -6.41
C GLU A 236 12.45 0.11 -6.78
N ASP A 237 13.67 0.08 -6.22
CA ASP A 237 14.72 1.08 -6.48
C ASP A 237 15.30 0.96 -7.89
N ASN A 238 15.48 -0.26 -8.38
CA ASN A 238 16.13 -0.53 -9.67
C ASN A 238 15.14 -0.80 -10.82
N LYS A 239 13.83 -0.72 -10.56
CA LYS A 239 12.77 -1.09 -11.50
C LYS A 239 12.94 -0.46 -12.88
N ARG A 240 13.17 0.85 -12.93
CA ARG A 240 13.34 1.61 -14.18
C ARG A 240 14.54 1.10 -14.97
N GLU A 241 15.67 0.88 -14.29
CA GLU A 241 16.87 0.37 -14.93
C GLU A 241 16.66 -1.05 -15.47
N VAL A 242 16.01 -1.94 -14.71
CA VAL A 242 15.70 -3.30 -15.17
C VAL A 242 14.76 -3.27 -16.38
N VAL A 243 13.70 -2.47 -16.34
CA VAL A 243 12.74 -2.33 -17.44
C VAL A 243 13.42 -1.74 -18.68
N ASP A 244 14.27 -0.74 -18.54
CA ASP A 244 15.03 -0.15 -19.66
C ASP A 244 16.00 -1.16 -20.28
N ARG A 245 16.69 -1.95 -19.45
CA ARG A 245 17.56 -3.04 -19.90
C ARG A 245 16.75 -4.09 -20.67
N LEU A 246 15.60 -4.51 -20.15
CA LEU A 246 14.69 -5.44 -20.81
C LEU A 246 14.17 -4.90 -22.14
N ALA A 247 13.67 -3.66 -22.17
CA ALA A 247 13.18 -2.99 -23.37
C ALA A 247 14.24 -2.95 -24.49
N LYS A 248 15.49 -2.60 -24.14
CA LYS A 248 16.62 -2.61 -25.07
C LYS A 248 16.97 -4.00 -25.58
N THR A 249 17.00 -5.00 -24.70
CA THR A 249 17.28 -6.39 -25.08
C THR A 249 16.20 -6.96 -26.01
N LEU A 250 14.93 -6.60 -25.78
CA LEU A 250 13.79 -7.04 -26.57
C LEU A 250 13.54 -6.20 -27.82
N GLN A 251 14.25 -5.07 -27.97
CA GLN A 251 14.03 -4.07 -29.02
C GLN A 251 12.58 -3.57 -29.08
N LYS A 252 11.99 -3.29 -27.91
CA LYS A 252 10.62 -2.82 -27.75
C LYS A 252 10.58 -1.55 -26.91
N GLU A 253 9.58 -0.70 -27.16
CA GLU A 253 9.34 0.49 -26.32
C GLU A 253 8.79 0.13 -24.94
N THR A 254 7.97 -0.92 -24.87
CA THR A 254 7.32 -1.35 -23.63
C THR A 254 7.52 -2.84 -23.40
N VAL A 255 7.86 -3.20 -22.16
CA VAL A 255 7.91 -4.58 -21.69
C VAL A 255 6.54 -4.97 -21.16
N THR A 256 6.10 -6.19 -21.47
CA THR A 256 4.83 -6.75 -21.02
C THR A 256 5.03 -8.04 -20.23
N LEU A 257 3.95 -8.52 -19.61
CA LEU A 257 3.92 -9.85 -18.98
C LEU A 257 4.36 -10.97 -19.93
N ASP A 258 3.93 -10.90 -21.19
CA ASP A 258 4.24 -11.93 -22.19
C ASP A 258 5.74 -11.99 -22.46
N ASP A 259 6.38 -10.83 -22.58
CA ASP A 259 7.82 -10.71 -22.79
C ASP A 259 8.62 -11.35 -21.64
N ILE A 260 8.22 -11.06 -20.39
CA ILE A 260 8.87 -11.63 -19.21
C ILE A 260 8.64 -13.15 -19.15
N SER A 261 7.44 -13.62 -19.53
CA SER A 261 7.09 -15.04 -19.49
C SER A 261 7.90 -15.90 -20.48
N GLU A 262 8.38 -15.28 -21.58
CA GLU A 262 9.11 -15.93 -22.66
C GLU A 262 10.63 -15.67 -22.59
N MET A 263 11.07 -14.89 -21.61
CA MET A 263 12.48 -14.51 -21.43
C MET A 263 13.34 -15.74 -21.08
N ASP A 264 14.53 -15.80 -21.67
CA ASP A 264 15.55 -16.78 -21.27
C ASP A 264 16.09 -16.46 -19.87
N GLU A 265 16.18 -17.47 -19.00
CA GLU A 265 16.58 -17.31 -17.59
C GLU A 265 17.98 -16.70 -17.47
N ALA A 266 18.95 -17.20 -18.24
CA ALA A 266 20.34 -16.74 -18.14
C ALA A 266 20.47 -15.30 -18.61
N ARG A 267 19.77 -14.94 -19.71
CA ARG A 267 19.71 -13.55 -20.17
C ARG A 267 19.06 -12.64 -19.13
N PHE A 268 17.91 -13.03 -18.57
CA PHE A 268 17.22 -12.20 -17.60
C PHE A 268 18.04 -12.03 -16.31
N ALA A 269 18.69 -13.10 -15.85
CA ALA A 269 19.61 -13.05 -14.71
C ALA A 269 20.74 -12.03 -14.95
N GLY A 270 21.32 -11.98 -16.14
CA GLY A 270 22.35 -11.00 -16.49
C GLY A 270 21.85 -9.55 -16.46
N LEU A 271 20.56 -9.29 -16.74
CA LEU A 271 19.99 -7.95 -16.63
C LEU A 271 19.81 -7.50 -15.18
N LEU A 272 19.54 -8.47 -14.28
CA LEU A 272 19.33 -8.28 -12.85
C LEU A 272 20.64 -8.25 -12.04
N GLU A 273 21.75 -8.69 -12.63
CA GLU A 273 23.04 -8.78 -11.96
C GLU A 273 23.53 -7.41 -11.48
N GLY A 274 23.99 -7.36 -10.22
CA GLY A 274 24.40 -6.12 -9.55
C GLY A 274 23.25 -5.24 -9.05
N LEU A 275 22.00 -5.51 -9.42
CA LEU A 275 20.82 -4.71 -9.02
C LEU A 275 20.03 -5.38 -7.88
N VAL A 276 19.93 -6.72 -7.91
CA VAL A 276 19.19 -7.50 -6.92
C VAL A 276 20.01 -8.68 -6.38
N PRO A 277 19.76 -9.14 -5.14
CA PRO A 277 20.41 -10.34 -4.61
C PRO A 277 19.99 -11.59 -5.39
N LEU A 278 20.91 -12.54 -5.55
CA LEU A 278 20.63 -13.85 -6.18
C LEU A 278 19.92 -13.74 -7.55
N ALA A 279 20.42 -12.87 -8.44
CA ALA A 279 19.80 -12.50 -9.72
C ALA A 279 19.24 -13.67 -10.53
N ARG A 280 19.94 -14.80 -10.59
CA ARG A 280 19.47 -16.01 -11.29
C ARG A 280 18.21 -16.62 -10.67
N GLY A 281 18.18 -16.74 -9.34
CA GLY A 281 17.00 -17.24 -8.63
C GLY A 281 15.81 -16.29 -8.74
N VAL A 282 16.06 -14.98 -8.72
CA VAL A 282 15.03 -13.96 -8.92
C VAL A 282 14.47 -14.01 -10.34
N ALA A 283 15.32 -14.07 -11.37
CA ALA A 283 14.91 -14.21 -12.77
C ALA A 283 14.02 -15.45 -12.98
N GLN A 284 14.46 -16.61 -12.49
CA GLN A 284 13.70 -17.86 -12.60
C GLN A 284 12.29 -17.73 -11.99
N ARG A 285 12.20 -17.15 -10.79
CA ARG A 285 10.91 -16.96 -10.10
C ARG A 285 10.03 -15.92 -10.78
N LEU A 286 10.59 -14.80 -11.26
CA LEU A 286 9.83 -13.80 -12.01
C LEU A 286 9.26 -14.37 -13.32
N ILE A 287 10.03 -15.17 -14.06
CA ILE A 287 9.54 -15.86 -15.27
C ILE A 287 8.40 -16.83 -14.91
N ALA A 288 8.56 -17.60 -13.82
CA ALA A 288 7.54 -18.54 -13.37
C ALA A 288 6.24 -17.81 -12.95
N GLU A 289 6.36 -16.69 -12.25
CA GLU A 289 5.23 -15.82 -11.90
C GLU A 289 4.57 -15.22 -13.14
N ALA A 290 5.36 -14.73 -14.10
CA ALA A 290 4.83 -14.20 -15.35
C ALA A 290 4.04 -15.26 -16.13
N LYS A 291 4.56 -16.50 -16.22
CA LYS A 291 3.85 -17.64 -16.82
C LYS A 291 2.57 -18.00 -16.07
N TYR A 292 2.58 -17.95 -14.74
CA TYR A 292 1.39 -18.18 -13.94
C TYR A 292 0.31 -17.13 -14.27
N TRP A 293 0.65 -15.85 -14.18
CA TRP A 293 -0.29 -14.77 -14.42
C TRP A 293 -0.81 -14.73 -15.86
N LYS A 294 0.02 -15.09 -16.84
CA LYS A 294 -0.41 -15.27 -18.24
C LYS A 294 -1.52 -16.31 -18.36
N ARG A 295 -1.39 -17.45 -17.67
CA ARG A 295 -2.42 -18.51 -17.62
C ARG A 295 -3.69 -18.06 -16.90
N VAL A 296 -3.55 -17.41 -15.75
CA VAL A 296 -4.68 -16.85 -15.02
C VAL A 296 -5.46 -15.88 -15.90
N LEU A 297 -4.79 -14.93 -16.54
CA LEU A 297 -5.42 -13.94 -17.42
C LEU A 297 -6.04 -14.55 -18.69
N SER A 298 -5.61 -15.73 -19.12
CA SER A 298 -6.22 -16.47 -20.23
C SER A 298 -7.40 -17.35 -19.79
N GLY A 299 -7.72 -17.40 -18.50
CA GLY A 299 -8.75 -18.27 -17.94
C GLY A 299 -8.36 -19.75 -17.97
N SER A 300 -7.06 -20.05 -18.00
CA SER A 300 -6.51 -21.41 -18.04
C SER A 300 -5.90 -21.78 -16.68
N PRO A 301 -6.22 -22.96 -16.10
CA PRO A 301 -5.65 -23.40 -14.82
C PRO A 301 -4.13 -23.62 -14.84
#